data_AF-B7P4I0-F1
#
_entry.id   AF-B7P4I0-F1
#
_cell.length_a   1.000
_cell.length_b   1.000
_cell.length_c   1.000
_cell.angle_alpha   90.00
_cell.angle_beta   90.00
_cell.angle_gamma   90.00
#
_symmetry.space_group_name_H-M   'P 1'
#
loop_
_entity.id
_entity.type
_entity.pdbx_description
1 polymer ?
#
loop_
_entity_poly.entity_id
_entity_poly.type
_entity_poly.pdbx_seq_one_letter_code
_entity_poly.pdbx_strand_id
1 'polypeptide(L)'
;MVQISLEFYQKKRGHWLLPTESIPWEVWNIKVNVVTLPNEHERQKYRESLGDMLAEKVMAVAASINRHEYVPKMPSQPDLDLVFDTSYEDVQPYNFKVGYQTSGPSNPSVGTTVRKLLKDTLAF
;
A
#
# COMPACT_ATOMS: atom_id res chain seq x y z
N MET A 1 2.44 0.07 17.59
CA MET A 1 2.68 0.87 16.36
C MET A 1 1.89 0.24 15.24
N VAL A 2 1.17 1.05 14.45
CA VAL A 2 0.41 0.58 13.29
C VAL A 2 1.10 1.10 12.04
N GLN A 3 1.17 0.29 10.98
CA GLN A 3 1.60 0.74 9.67
C GLN A 3 0.45 0.51 8.68
N ILE A 4 0.15 1.53 7.89
CA ILE A 4 -0.76 1.45 6.75
C ILE A 4 0.10 1.54 5.49
N SER A 5 -0.16 0.68 4.52
CA SER A 5 0.57 0.60 3.26
C SER A 5 -0.39 0.80 2.10
N LEU A 6 -0.08 1.73 1.20
CA LEU A 6 -0.72 1.89 -0.10
C LEU A 6 0.26 1.42 -1.17
N GLU A 7 -0.10 0.37 -1.90
CA GLU A 7 0.71 -0.18 -2.99
C GLU A 7 0.00 0.06 -4.31
N PHE A 8 0.68 0.72 -5.25
CA PHE A 8 0.26 0.80 -6.65
C PHE A 8 0.94 -0.30 -7.45
N TYR A 9 0.19 -0.95 -8.34
CA TYR A 9 0.68 -2.11 -9.10
C TYR A 9 0.20 -2.12 -10.56
N GLN A 10 0.87 -2.91 -11.39
CA GLN A 10 0.40 -3.29 -12.72
C GLN A 10 0.03 -4.77 -12.73
N LYS A 11 -1.05 -5.14 -13.42
CA LYS A 11 -1.39 -6.55 -13.65
C LYS A 11 -0.60 -7.04 -14.85
N LYS A 12 0.19 -8.09 -14.65
CA LYS A 12 0.83 -8.80 -15.76
C LYS A 12 -0.13 -9.87 -16.26
N ARG A 13 -0.48 -9.82 -17.56
CA ARG A 13 -1.26 -10.88 -18.20
C ARG A 13 -0.56 -12.22 -17.96
N GLY A 14 -1.21 -13.10 -17.21
CA GLY A 14 -0.80 -14.49 -17.13
C GLY A 14 -1.02 -15.18 -18.47
N HIS A 15 -0.18 -16.16 -18.79
CA HIS A 15 -0.58 -17.17 -19.76
C HIS A 15 -1.73 -18.01 -19.18
N TRP A 16 -2.45 -18.75 -20.02
CA TRP A 16 -3.65 -19.54 -19.67
C TRP A 16 -3.50 -20.47 -18.44
N LEU A 17 -2.26 -20.82 -18.04
CA LEU A 17 -1.96 -21.68 -16.89
C LEU A 17 -1.44 -20.94 -15.64
N LEU A 18 -1.23 -19.62 -15.70
CA LEU A 18 -0.66 -18.86 -14.60
C LEU A 18 -1.64 -17.78 -14.11
N PRO A 19 -1.76 -17.59 -12.77
CA PRO A 19 -2.56 -16.51 -12.24
C PRO A 19 -2.02 -15.16 -12.71
N THR A 20 -2.93 -14.19 -12.84
CA THR A 20 -2.54 -12.80 -13.12
C THR A 20 -1.72 -12.28 -11.94
N GLU A 21 -0.49 -11.85 -12.21
CA GLU A 21 0.41 -11.32 -11.16
C GLU A 21 0.21 -9.82 -11.00
N SER A 22 0.21 -9.35 -9.75
CA SER A 22 0.24 -7.93 -9.41
C SER A 22 1.68 -7.52 -9.11
N ILE A 23 2.24 -6.65 -9.93
CA ILE A 23 3.62 -6.19 -9.82
C ILE A 23 3.63 -4.77 -9.25
N PRO A 24 4.10 -4.57 -8.00
CA PRO A 24 4.17 -3.22 -7.42
C PRO A 24 5.18 -2.37 -8.16
N TRP A 25 4.82 -1.11 -8.40
CA TRP A 25 5.73 -0.09 -8.94
C TRP A 25 5.93 1.07 -7.97
N GLU A 26 5.04 1.26 -7.00
CA GLU A 26 5.19 2.27 -5.94
C GLU A 26 4.52 1.81 -4.65
N VAL A 27 5.16 2.07 -3.50
CA VAL A 27 4.65 1.70 -2.17
C VAL A 27 4.82 2.85 -1.20
N TRP A 28 3.71 3.33 -0.65
CA TRP A 28 3.67 4.35 0.39
C TRP A 28 3.38 3.70 1.74
N ASN A 29 4.26 3.89 2.71
CA ASN A 29 4.10 3.36 4.07
C ASN A 29 3.92 4.50 5.08
N ILE A 30 2.77 4.53 5.75
CA ILE A 30 2.46 5.48 6.82
C ILE A 30 2.53 4.74 8.15
N LYS A 31 3.43 5.17 9.03
CA LYS A 31 3.53 4.66 10.40
C LYS A 31 2.75 5.56 11.35
N VAL A 32 1.82 4.96 12.08
CA VAL A 32 0.93 5.63 13.02
C VAL A 32 1.31 5.23 14.45
N ASN A 33 1.51 6.24 15.28
CA ASN A 33 1.64 6.09 16.71
C ASN A 33 0.36 6.58 17.39
N VAL A 34 -0.25 5.74 18.23
CA VAL A 34 -1.43 6.11 19.00
C VAL A 34 -0.95 6.56 20.37
N VAL A 35 -1.29 7.80 20.74
CA VAL A 35 -0.91 8.40 22.03
C VAL A 35 -2.15 8.57 22.89
N THR A 36 -2.01 8.29 24.19
CA THR A 36 -3.04 8.58 25.19
C THR A 36 -2.63 9.85 25.92
N LEU A 37 -3.52 10.84 25.94
CA LEU A 37 -3.29 12.12 26.60
C LEU A 37 -4.06 12.19 27.93
N PRO A 38 -3.49 12.81 28.97
CA PRO A 38 -4.03 12.71 30.33
C PRO A 38 -5.26 13.59 30.57
N ASN A 39 -5.48 14.63 29.76
CA ASN A 39 -6.59 15.58 29.92
C ASN A 39 -6.83 16.39 28.63
N GLU A 40 -7.87 17.23 28.65
CA GLU A 40 -8.29 18.03 27.49
C GLU A 40 -7.35 19.19 27.17
N HIS A 41 -6.69 19.76 28.17
CA HIS A 41 -5.70 20.83 27.96
C HIS A 41 -4.52 20.35 27.13
N GLU A 42 -3.97 19.17 27.46
CA GLU A 42 -2.91 18.54 26.68
C GLU A 42 -3.40 18.06 25.31
N ARG A 43 -4.68 17.66 25.20
CA ARG A 43 -5.30 17.35 23.90
C ARG A 43 -5.30 18.57 22.96
N GLN A 44 -5.65 19.74 23.47
CA GLN A 44 -5.69 20.96 22.65
C GLN A 44 -4.30 21.37 22.15
N LYS A 45 -3.28 21.34 23.02
CA LYS A 45 -1.89 21.59 22.62
C LYS A 45 -1.39 20.58 21.59
N TYR A 46 -1.69 19.30 21.82
CA TYR A 46 -1.26 18.24 20.90
C TYR A 46 -1.94 18.37 19.54
N ARG A 47 -3.20 18.83 19.48
CA ARG A 47 -3.92 19.08 18.23
C ARG A 47 -3.25 20.15 17.38
N GLU A 48 -2.78 21.24 17.97
CA GLU A 48 -2.06 22.30 17.25
C GLU A 48 -0.74 21.76 16.69
N SER A 49 0.07 21.10 17.53
CA SER A 49 1.32 20.47 17.09
C SER A 49 1.10 19.39 16.02
N LEU A 50 0.01 18.62 16.10
CA LEU A 50 -0.36 17.62 15.10
C LEU A 50 -0.69 18.25 13.75
N GLY A 51 -1.29 19.44 13.74
CA GLY A 51 -1.53 20.21 12.52
C GLY A 51 -0.21 20.52 11.79
N ASP A 52 0.78 21.03 12.51
CA ASP A 52 2.11 21.33 11.95
C ASP A 52 2.81 20.07 11.44
N MET A 53 2.77 18.98 12.21
CA MET A 53 3.33 17.69 11.79
C MET A 53 2.67 17.17 10.51
N LEU A 54 1.35 17.28 10.40
CA LEU A 54 0.62 16.85 9.20
C LEU A 54 0.97 17.71 7.99
N ALA A 55 1.08 19.04 8.16
CA ALA A 55 1.48 19.94 7.10
C ALA A 55 2.86 19.57 6.53
N GLU A 56 3.83 19.27 7.40
CA GLU A 56 5.15 18.78 6.99
C GLU A 56 5.07 17.49 6.18
N LYS A 57 4.22 16.53 6.58
CA LYS A 57 4.06 15.26 5.86
C LYS A 57 3.37 15.43 4.51
N VAL A 58 2.38 16.31 4.40
CA VAL A 58 1.75 16.65 3.12
C VAL A 58 2.78 17.26 2.16
N MET A 59 3.61 18.19 2.65
CA MET A 59 4.70 18.77 1.84
C MET A 59 5.72 17.71 1.41
N ALA A 60 6.06 16.76 2.30
CA ALA A 60 6.97 15.66 1.98
C ALA A 60 6.40 14.72 0.91
N VAL A 61 5.09 14.44 0.93
CA VAL A 61 4.41 13.67 -0.12
C VAL A 61 4.46 14.43 -1.44
N ALA A 62 4.09 15.71 -1.46
CA ALA A 62 4.13 16.54 -2.68
C ALA A 62 5.54 16.61 -3.29
N ALA A 63 6.57 16.81 -2.46
CA ALA A 63 7.96 16.80 -2.90
C ALA A 63 8.41 15.43 -3.42
N SER A 64 7.86 14.34 -2.88
CA SER A 64 8.19 12.99 -3.31
C SER A 64 7.56 12.63 -4.65
N ILE A 65 6.30 13.01 -4.88
CA ILE A 65 5.61 12.85 -6.17
C ILE A 65 6.30 13.64 -7.28
N ASN A 66 6.89 14.79 -6.95
CA ASN A 66 7.60 15.63 -7.91
C ASN A 66 9.00 15.10 -8.30
N ARG A 67 9.45 13.99 -7.71
CA ARG A 67 10.64 13.28 -8.21
C ARG A 67 10.22 12.56 -9.50
N HIS A 68 10.97 12.74 -10.58
CA HIS A 68 10.74 12.05 -11.85
C HIS A 68 11.07 10.54 -11.74
N GLU A 69 10.33 9.82 -10.90
CA GLU A 69 10.40 8.37 -10.73
C GLU A 69 9.56 7.66 -11.80
N TYR A 70 9.67 6.33 -11.84
CA TYR A 70 8.93 5.52 -12.81
C TYR A 70 7.42 5.70 -12.65
N VAL A 71 6.72 5.81 -13.79
CA VAL A 71 5.25 5.75 -13.87
C VAL A 71 4.89 4.76 -14.98
N PRO A 72 3.84 3.94 -14.84
CA PRO A 72 3.40 3.04 -15.89
C PRO A 72 3.15 3.77 -17.21
N LYS A 73 3.57 3.16 -18.32
CA LYS A 73 3.23 3.65 -19.66
C LYS A 73 1.71 3.64 -19.85
N MET A 74 1.21 4.63 -20.58
CA MET A 74 -0.22 4.69 -20.92
C MET A 74 -0.63 3.45 -21.73
N PRO A 75 -1.62 2.68 -21.27
CA PRO A 75 -2.10 1.48 -21.95
C PRO A 75 -3.03 1.83 -23.12
N SER A 76 -3.29 0.84 -23.97
CA SER A 76 -4.36 0.88 -24.96
C SER A 76 -5.71 0.51 -24.33
N GLN A 77 -6.84 0.78 -25.00
CA GLN A 77 -8.18 0.49 -24.46
C GLN A 77 -8.34 -0.97 -23.96
N PRO A 78 -7.89 -2.01 -24.67
CA PRO A 78 -7.98 -3.41 -24.19
C PRO A 78 -7.10 -3.73 -22.97
N ASP A 79 -6.15 -2.86 -22.66
CA ASP A 79 -5.14 -3.05 -21.60
C ASP A 79 -5.37 -2.11 -20.41
N LEU A 80 -6.43 -1.28 -20.43
CA LEU A 80 -6.70 -0.29 -19.39
C LEU A 80 -6.73 -0.92 -18.00
N ASP A 81 -7.45 -2.03 -17.83
CA ASP A 81 -7.61 -2.73 -16.54
C ASP A 81 -6.29 -3.29 -15.99
N LEU A 82 -5.24 -3.38 -16.82
CA LEU A 82 -3.91 -3.81 -16.40
C LEU A 82 -3.15 -2.72 -15.64
N VAL A 83 -3.50 -1.45 -15.86
CA VAL A 83 -2.82 -0.28 -15.27
C VAL A 83 -3.74 0.47 -14.32
N PHE A 84 -5.01 0.62 -14.68
CA PHE A 84 -6.01 1.38 -13.94
C PHE A 84 -7.11 0.49 -13.36
N ASP A 85 -7.75 0.99 -12.31
CA ASP A 85 -9.02 0.48 -11.83
C ASP A 85 -10.16 1.22 -12.53
N THR A 86 -10.92 0.49 -13.35
CA THR A 86 -12.01 1.01 -14.17
C THR A 86 -13.38 0.85 -13.51
N SER A 87 -13.43 0.39 -12.26
CA SER A 87 -14.69 0.18 -11.53
C SER A 87 -15.27 1.46 -10.91
N TYR A 88 -14.49 2.54 -10.85
CA TYR A 88 -14.92 3.83 -10.31
C TYR A 88 -15.61 4.68 -11.39
N GLU A 89 -16.78 5.24 -11.07
CA GLU A 89 -17.60 5.99 -12.04
C GLU A 89 -17.01 7.38 -12.36
N ASP A 90 -16.44 8.07 -11.36
CA ASP A 90 -16.03 9.48 -11.47
C ASP A 90 -14.53 9.69 -11.69
N VAL A 91 -13.71 8.68 -11.39
CA VAL A 91 -12.24 8.76 -11.41
C VAL A 91 -11.64 7.45 -11.89
N GLN A 92 -10.40 7.48 -12.37
CA GLN A 92 -9.70 6.29 -12.84
C GLN A 92 -8.31 6.21 -12.17
N PRO A 93 -8.23 5.72 -10.93
CA PRO A 93 -6.95 5.58 -10.25
C PRO A 93 -6.11 4.46 -10.89
N TYR A 94 -4.79 4.52 -10.71
CA TYR A 94 -3.94 3.34 -10.93
C TYR A 94 -4.43 2.18 -10.06
N ASN A 95 -4.27 0.95 -10.53
CA ASN A 95 -4.55 -0.24 -9.72
C ASN A 95 -3.78 -0.13 -8.39
N PHE A 96 -4.50 -0.23 -7.27
CA PHE A 96 -3.92 -0.06 -5.95
C PHE A 96 -4.50 -1.06 -4.94
N LYS A 97 -3.78 -1.28 -3.84
CA LYS A 97 -4.29 -2.01 -2.68
C LYS A 97 -3.83 -1.33 -1.39
N VAL A 98 -4.71 -1.35 -0.39
CA VAL A 98 -4.41 -0.83 0.95
C VAL A 98 -4.28 -2.00 1.91
N GLY A 99 -3.18 -2.05 2.64
CA GLY A 99 -2.92 -3.04 3.70
C GLY A 99 -2.57 -2.35 5.01
N TYR A 100 -2.62 -3.11 6.11
CA TYR A 100 -2.14 -2.63 7.40
C TYR A 100 -1.43 -3.74 8.18
N GLN A 101 -0.54 -3.32 9.08
CA GLN A 101 0.16 -4.19 10.02
C GLN A 101 0.10 -3.56 11.40
N THR A 102 -0.25 -4.36 12.41
CA THR A 102 -0.16 -3.96 13.81
C THR A 102 1.02 -4.72 14.42
N SER A 103 1.79 -4.05 15.28
CA SER A 103 2.97 -4.64 15.94
C SER A 103 2.63 -5.69 17.04
N GLY A 104 1.52 -6.41 16.91
CA GLY A 104 1.16 -7.56 17.77
C GLY A 104 1.67 -8.88 17.19
N PRO A 105 1.59 -10.00 17.93
CA PRO A 105 1.97 -11.30 17.39
C PRO A 105 1.16 -11.58 16.11
N SER A 106 1.85 -11.63 14.97
CA SER A 106 1.25 -12.08 13.73
C SER A 106 0.80 -13.52 13.93
N ASN A 107 -0.51 -13.78 13.92
CA ASN A 107 -0.98 -15.14 13.71
C ASN A 107 -0.31 -15.64 12.42
N PRO A 108 0.38 -16.80 12.43
CA PRO A 108 1.03 -17.30 11.25
C PRO A 108 -0.02 -17.45 10.15
N SER A 109 0.08 -16.61 9.13
CA SER A 109 -0.73 -16.72 7.93
C SER A 109 -0.52 -18.11 7.35
N VAL A 110 -1.63 -18.79 7.08
CA VAL A 110 -1.68 -20.17 6.56
C VAL A 110 -0.82 -20.33 5.29
N GLY A 111 -0.55 -19.23 4.56
CA GLY A 111 0.32 -19.21 3.38
C GLY A 111 1.79 -19.56 3.63
N THR A 112 2.35 -19.27 4.81
CA THR A 112 3.76 -19.59 5.12
C THR A 112 3.94 -21.10 5.32
N THR A 113 2.92 -21.77 5.88
CA THR A 113 2.90 -23.24 6.05
C THR A 113 2.82 -23.94 4.70
N VAL A 114 2.00 -23.45 3.76
CA VAL A 114 1.91 -24.03 2.40
C VAL A 114 3.22 -23.88 1.63
N ARG A 115 3.90 -22.74 1.75
CA ARG A 115 5.19 -22.51 1.07
C ARG A 115 6.31 -23.43 1.59
N LYS A 116 6.27 -23.79 2.88
CA LYS A 116 7.21 -24.74 3.50
C LYS A 116 6.89 -26.18 3.08
N LEU A 117 5.62 -26.58 3.08
CA LEU A 117 5.19 -27.92 2.65
C LEU A 117 5.51 -28.21 1.18
N LEU A 118 5.30 -27.26 0.27
CA LEU A 118 5.63 -27.43 -1.16
C LEU A 118 7.14 -27.55 -1.39
N LYS A 119 7.95 -26.79 -0.64
CA LYS A 119 9.41 -26.85 -0.74
C LYS A 119 9.96 -28.20 -0.26
N ASP A 120 9.36 -28.77 0.79
CA ASP A 120 9.78 -30.07 1.34
C ASP A 120 9.26 -31.26 0.50
N THR A 121 8.16 -31.09 -0.24
CA THR A 121 7.60 -32.16 -1.11
C THR A 121 8.34 -32.29 -2.46
N LEU A 122 8.90 -31.19 -2.98
CA LEU A 122 9.66 -31.18 -4.24
C LEU A 122 11.16 -31.48 -4.07
N ALA A 123 11.58 -31.83 -2.85
CA ALA A 123 12.96 -32.21 -2.52
C ALA A 123 13.20 -33.74 -2.58
N PHE A 124 12.32 -34.49 -3.25
CA PHE A 124 12.51 -35.91 -3.60
C PHE A 124 12.71 -36.07 -5.10
#